data_AF-A0A8C5VN21-F1
#
_entry.id   AF-A0A8C5VN21-F1
#
_cell.length_a   1.000
_cell.length_b   1.000
_cell.length_c   1.000
_cell.angle_alpha   90.00
_cell.angle_beta   90.00
_cell.angle_gamma   90.00
#
_symmetry.space_group_name_H-M   'P 1'
#
loop_
_entity.id
_entity.type
_entity.pdbx_description
1 polymer ?
#
loop_
_entity_poly.entity_id
_entity_poly.type
_entity_poly.pdbx_seq_one_letter_code
_entity_poly.pdbx_strand_id
1 'polypeptide(L)'
;MPHQQHVSGPLSSAYDHVRKIRVAIKKISPFEHQTYCQQIQILLRFRHENVIGIRDILRAPTLEAMRDVYIVQDLMETDLYKLLKSQQLSNDHICYFLYQILRANVLHRDLKPSNLLINTTCDLKICDFGLARIADPEHDHTGFLTEYVATRWYRAPEIMLNSKEEIFHQVTSLSAGILGSPSQEDLNCIINMKARNYLQSLPSKTKVAWAKLFPKSDSKALDLLDRMLTFNPNKRITVEEALAHPYLEQYYDPTDEPVAEEPFTFDMELDDLPKERLKELIFQETARFQPGVLEAP
;
A
#
# COMPACT_ATOMS: atom_id res chain seq x y z
N MET A 1 -14.94 23.68 -32.12
CA MET A 1 -13.50 23.40 -32.05
C MET A 1 -13.26 22.51 -30.84
N PRO A 2 -13.06 21.19 -30.99
CA PRO A 2 -12.75 20.35 -29.83
C PRO A 2 -11.28 20.54 -29.49
N HIS A 3 -11.00 21.07 -28.30
CA HIS A 3 -9.65 21.18 -27.77
C HIS A 3 -9.04 19.78 -27.62
N GLN A 4 -7.94 19.55 -28.35
CA GLN A 4 -7.08 18.38 -28.21
C GLN A 4 -6.55 18.33 -26.77
N GLN A 5 -7.08 17.41 -25.97
CA GLN A 5 -6.49 17.03 -24.70
C GLN A 5 -5.24 16.19 -24.99
N HIS A 6 -4.07 16.72 -24.65
CA HIS A 6 -2.84 15.94 -24.63
C HIS A 6 -2.94 14.87 -23.54
N VAL A 7 -3.32 13.66 -23.92
CA VAL A 7 -3.22 12.47 -23.07
C VAL A 7 -1.80 11.93 -23.21
N SER A 8 -0.89 12.39 -22.35
CA SER A 8 0.46 11.82 -22.24
C SER A 8 0.64 11.19 -20.86
N GLY A 9 0.32 9.90 -20.76
CA GLY A 9 0.48 9.06 -19.56
C GLY A 9 -0.75 8.21 -19.25
N PRO A 10 -0.62 7.14 -18.42
CA PRO A 10 -1.74 6.30 -18.00
C PRO A 10 -2.72 7.00 -17.04
N LEU A 11 -2.34 8.17 -16.51
CA LEU A 11 -3.15 8.99 -15.61
C LEU A 11 -3.27 10.40 -16.19
N SER A 12 -4.47 10.96 -16.23
CA SER A 12 -4.72 12.32 -16.72
C SER A 12 -5.73 13.04 -15.84
N SER A 13 -5.57 14.35 -15.65
CA SER A 13 -6.61 15.16 -14.99
C SER A 13 -7.71 15.54 -15.99
N ALA A 14 -8.97 15.46 -15.59
CA ALA A 14 -10.12 15.84 -16.40
C ALA A 14 -11.11 16.69 -15.59
N TYR A 15 -12.07 17.31 -16.27
CA TYR A 15 -13.17 18.04 -15.65
C TYR A 15 -14.48 17.26 -15.83
N ASP A 16 -15.09 16.82 -14.74
CA ASP A 16 -16.41 16.18 -14.74
C ASP A 16 -17.47 17.27 -14.94
N HIS A 17 -18.09 17.29 -16.12
CA HIS A 17 -19.10 18.28 -16.47
C HIS A 17 -20.46 18.07 -15.77
N VAL A 18 -20.71 16.87 -15.23
CA VAL A 18 -21.93 16.53 -14.48
C VAL A 18 -21.79 17.03 -13.05
N ARG A 19 -20.71 16.65 -12.37
CA ARG A 19 -20.46 17.00 -10.96
C ARG A 19 -19.75 18.34 -10.77
N LYS A 20 -19.27 18.97 -11.84
CA LYS A 20 -18.54 20.25 -11.85
C LYS A 20 -17.23 20.24 -11.04
N ILE A 21 -16.57 19.08 -10.95
CA ILE A 21 -15.31 18.89 -10.21
C ILE A 21 -14.19 18.41 -11.12
N ARG A 22 -12.93 18.64 -10.74
CA ARG A 22 -11.79 18.01 -11.40
C ARG A 22 -11.57 16.60 -10.84
N VAL A 23 -11.19 15.68 -11.71
CA VAL A 23 -10.99 14.26 -11.40
C VAL A 23 -9.70 13.76 -12.03
N ALA A 24 -9.18 12.66 -11.51
CA ALA A 24 -8.14 11.89 -12.16
C ALA A 24 -8.77 10.73 -12.94
N ILE A 25 -8.32 10.50 -14.17
CA ILE A 25 -8.74 9.38 -15.00
C ILE A 25 -7.53 8.50 -15.25
N LYS A 26 -7.57 7.26 -14.75
CA LYS A 26 -6.56 6.23 -15.00
C LYS A 26 -7.05 5.31 -16.12
N LYS A 27 -6.34 5.29 -17.24
CA LYS A 27 -6.56 4.32 -18.31
C LYS A 27 -5.87 3.01 -17.92
N ILE A 28 -6.59 1.91 -17.99
CA ILE A 28 -6.09 0.58 -17.71
C ILE A 28 -6.44 -0.34 -18.87
N SER A 29 -5.50 -1.22 -19.22
CA SER A 29 -5.71 -2.31 -20.18
C SER A 29 -5.66 -3.63 -19.38
N PRO A 30 -6.74 -3.98 -18.65
CA PRO A 30 -6.69 -5.00 -17.59
C PRO A 30 -6.44 -6.42 -18.12
N PHE A 31 -6.59 -6.64 -19.42
CA PHE A 31 -6.39 -7.95 -20.07
C PHE A 31 -4.92 -8.28 -20.31
N GLU A 32 -4.02 -7.31 -20.13
CA GLU A 32 -2.58 -7.52 -20.22
C GLU A 32 -2.00 -8.06 -18.91
N HIS A 33 -2.55 -7.64 -17.75
CA HIS A 33 -2.03 -7.98 -16.42
C HIS A 33 -3.14 -8.22 -15.38
N GLN A 34 -3.11 -9.38 -14.71
CA GLN A 34 -4.07 -9.81 -13.66
C GLN A 34 -4.18 -8.82 -12.48
N THR A 35 -3.10 -8.14 -12.12
CA THR A 35 -3.02 -7.20 -10.97
C THR A 35 -4.02 -6.06 -11.08
N TYR A 36 -4.39 -5.64 -12.29
CA TYR A 36 -5.38 -4.59 -12.50
C TYR A 36 -6.81 -5.04 -12.13
N CYS A 37 -7.11 -6.33 -12.31
CA CYS A 37 -8.40 -6.89 -11.94
C CYS A 37 -8.57 -6.89 -10.42
N GLN A 38 -7.52 -7.31 -9.70
CA GLN A 38 -7.45 -7.25 -8.24
C GLN A 38 -7.63 -5.82 -7.73
N GLN A 39 -6.94 -4.85 -8.36
CA GLN A 39 -7.05 -3.45 -7.99
C GLN A 39 -8.50 -2.93 -8.08
N ILE A 40 -9.23 -3.24 -9.16
CA ILE A 40 -10.62 -2.80 -9.34
C ILE A 40 -11.51 -3.39 -8.24
N GLN A 41 -11.42 -4.70 -7.99
CA GLN A 41 -12.24 -5.39 -6.99
C GLN A 41 -12.07 -4.79 -5.59
N ILE A 42 -10.83 -4.57 -5.18
CA ILE A 42 -10.52 -3.97 -3.88
C ILE A 42 -11.10 -2.57 -3.80
N LEU A 43 -10.81 -1.72 -4.77
CA LEU A 43 -11.24 -0.31 -4.75
C LEU A 43 -12.77 -0.13 -4.92
N LEU A 44 -13.47 -1.12 -5.48
CA LEU A 44 -14.93 -1.10 -5.60
C LEU A 44 -15.65 -1.46 -4.29
N ARG A 45 -14.97 -2.14 -3.37
CA ARG A 45 -15.51 -2.60 -2.08
C ARG A 45 -14.93 -1.80 -0.90
N PHE A 46 -13.74 -1.23 -1.05
CA PHE A 46 -13.09 -0.42 -0.02
C PHE A 46 -13.62 1.02 -0.04
N ARG A 47 -14.12 1.51 1.10
CA ARG A 47 -14.52 2.90 1.30
C ARG A 47 -13.87 3.42 2.57
N HIS A 48 -12.82 4.20 2.40
CA HIS A 48 -12.12 4.85 3.51
C HIS A 48 -11.56 6.19 3.03
N GLU A 49 -11.55 7.18 3.91
CA GLU A 49 -11.10 8.53 3.58
C GLU A 49 -9.63 8.55 3.14
N ASN A 50 -8.78 7.77 3.79
CA ASN A 50 -7.35 7.66 3.48
C ASN A 50 -7.00 6.58 2.43
N VAL A 51 -8.00 6.08 1.69
CA VAL A 51 -7.81 5.18 0.55
C VAL A 51 -8.42 5.80 -0.70
N ILE A 52 -7.72 5.71 -1.84
CA ILE A 52 -8.23 6.28 -3.09
C ILE A 52 -9.49 5.54 -3.54
N GLY A 53 -10.61 6.26 -3.66
CA GLY A 53 -11.88 5.67 -4.10
C GLY A 53 -12.00 5.57 -5.62
N ILE A 54 -13.03 4.84 -6.06
CA ILE A 54 -13.53 4.89 -7.44
C ILE A 54 -14.81 5.72 -7.45
N ARG A 55 -14.79 6.81 -8.23
CA ARG A 55 -15.96 7.67 -8.46
C ARG A 55 -16.83 7.18 -9.60
N ASP A 56 -16.19 6.68 -10.66
CA ASP A 56 -16.87 6.22 -11.88
C ASP A 56 -15.95 5.27 -12.66
N ILE A 57 -16.54 4.43 -13.52
CA ILE A 57 -15.82 3.55 -14.43
C ILE A 57 -16.41 3.64 -15.84
N LEU A 58 -15.58 4.09 -16.78
CA LEU A 58 -15.94 4.15 -18.19
C LEU A 58 -15.35 2.96 -18.93
N ARG A 59 -16.16 2.28 -19.73
CA ARG A 59 -15.75 1.17 -20.58
C ARG A 59 -16.62 1.12 -21.85
N ALA A 60 -16.26 0.27 -22.79
CA ALA A 60 -17.11 -0.01 -23.94
C ALA A 60 -18.42 -0.71 -23.48
N PRO A 61 -19.55 -0.54 -24.20
CA PRO A 61 -20.85 -1.06 -23.78
C PRO A 61 -20.94 -2.58 -23.84
N THR A 62 -20.19 -3.24 -24.74
CA THR A 62 -20.19 -4.69 -24.91
C THR A 62 -18.85 -5.31 -24.51
N LEU A 63 -18.88 -6.60 -24.16
CA LEU A 63 -17.70 -7.35 -23.73
C LEU A 63 -16.64 -7.41 -24.84
N GLU A 64 -17.06 -7.61 -26.08
CA GLU A 64 -16.18 -7.75 -27.25
C GLU A 64 -15.41 -6.46 -27.53
N ALA A 65 -16.09 -5.32 -27.38
CA ALA A 65 -15.52 -4.00 -27.61
C ALA A 65 -14.67 -3.49 -26.44
N MET A 66 -14.79 -4.10 -25.24
CA MET A 66 -14.03 -3.70 -24.06
C MET A 66 -12.56 -4.09 -24.21
N ARG A 67 -11.72 -3.10 -24.55
CA ARG A 67 -10.25 -3.20 -24.61
C ARG A 67 -9.56 -2.47 -23.47
N ASP A 68 -10.12 -1.31 -23.12
CA ASP A 68 -9.61 -0.44 -22.08
C ASP A 68 -10.74 -0.14 -21.08
N VAL A 69 -10.35 0.07 -19.82
CA VAL A 69 -11.20 0.52 -18.73
C VAL A 69 -10.61 1.81 -18.18
N TYR A 70 -11.45 2.83 -17.99
CA TYR A 70 -11.05 4.12 -17.47
C TYR A 70 -11.64 4.27 -16.06
N ILE A 71 -10.77 4.31 -15.06
CA ILE A 71 -11.17 4.50 -13.67
C ILE A 71 -11.11 5.99 -13.35
N VAL A 72 -12.22 6.55 -12.92
CA VAL A 72 -12.33 7.95 -12.46
C VAL A 72 -12.16 7.97 -10.95
N GLN A 73 -11.24 8.79 -10.45
CA GLN A 73 -10.84 8.88 -9.04
C GLN A 73 -10.74 10.34 -8.59
N ASP A 74 -10.57 10.54 -7.28
CA ASP A 74 -10.18 11.83 -6.73
C ASP A 74 -8.91 12.34 -7.41
N LEU A 75 -8.91 13.62 -7.77
CA LEU A 75 -7.69 14.28 -8.23
C LEU A 75 -6.85 14.65 -7.00
N MET A 76 -5.62 14.14 -6.96
CA MET A 76 -4.62 14.47 -5.95
C MET A 76 -3.48 15.23 -6.62
N GLU A 77 -2.99 16.28 -5.98
CA GLU A 77 -2.04 17.24 -6.57
C GLU A 77 -0.62 16.68 -6.66
N THR A 78 -0.21 15.86 -5.69
CA THR A 78 1.13 15.27 -5.64
C THR A 78 1.12 13.90 -4.97
N ASP A 79 2.31 13.32 -4.86
CA ASP A 79 2.59 12.12 -4.07
C ASP A 79 3.70 12.44 -3.07
N LEU A 80 3.79 11.65 -1.99
CA LEU A 80 4.77 11.86 -0.92
C LEU A 80 6.21 11.79 -1.47
N TYR A 81 6.48 10.99 -2.52
CA TYR A 81 7.80 10.91 -3.13
C TYR A 81 8.24 12.25 -3.74
N LYS A 82 7.38 12.89 -4.53
CA LYS A 82 7.65 14.22 -5.10
C LYS A 82 7.73 15.28 -4.01
N LEU A 83 6.89 15.19 -2.98
CA LEU A 83 6.91 16.13 -1.86
C LEU A 83 8.24 16.05 -1.09
N LEU A 84 8.71 14.86 -0.72
CA LEU A 84 9.98 14.64 -0.02
C LEU A 84 11.21 15.08 -0.82
N LYS A 85 11.12 15.09 -2.16
CA LYS A 85 12.20 15.59 -3.03
C LYS A 85 12.25 17.11 -3.14
N SER A 86 11.12 17.78 -2.97
CA SER A 86 10.98 19.20 -3.24
C SER A 86 10.92 20.05 -1.97
N GLN A 87 10.45 19.47 -0.86
CA GLN A 87 10.17 20.21 0.37
C GLN A 87 10.68 19.46 1.61
N GLN A 88 11.11 20.22 2.62
CA GLN A 88 11.34 19.69 3.96
C GLN A 88 10.03 19.72 4.74
N LEU A 89 9.61 18.57 5.25
CA LEU A 89 8.40 18.45 6.06
C LEU A 89 8.68 18.87 7.50
N SER A 90 7.76 19.64 8.10
CA SER A 90 7.78 19.87 9.55
C SER A 90 7.38 18.60 10.31
N ASN A 91 7.68 18.56 11.62
CA ASN A 91 7.25 17.44 12.47
C ASN A 91 5.72 17.24 12.45
N ASP A 92 4.95 18.33 12.41
CA ASP A 92 3.49 18.26 12.38
C ASP A 92 2.97 17.61 11.09
N HIS A 93 3.58 17.93 9.94
CA HIS A 93 3.26 17.25 8.67
C HIS A 93 3.62 15.76 8.72
N ILE A 94 4.79 15.41 9.27
CA ILE A 94 5.23 14.02 9.40
C ILE A 94 4.24 13.25 10.29
N CYS A 95 3.88 13.82 11.43
CA CYS A 95 2.93 13.24 12.38
C CYS A 95 1.56 13.04 11.71
N TYR A 96 1.05 14.05 11.01
CA TYR A 96 -0.27 13.99 10.36
C TYR A 96 -0.31 12.99 9.20
N PHE A 97 0.73 12.94 8.37
CA PHE A 97 0.82 11.92 7.30
C PHE A 97 0.94 10.51 7.88
N LEU A 98 1.71 10.32 8.95
CA LEU A 98 1.84 9.02 9.59
C LEU A 98 0.51 8.54 10.17
N TYR A 99 -0.22 9.43 10.86
CA TYR A 99 -1.57 9.16 11.35
C TYR A 99 -2.50 8.68 10.24
N GLN A 100 -2.60 9.42 9.13
CA GLN A 100 -3.48 9.07 8.00
C GLN A 100 -3.11 7.74 7.33
N ILE A 101 -1.81 7.39 7.28
CA ILE A 101 -1.34 6.10 6.76
C ILE A 101 -1.80 4.96 7.66
N LEU A 102 -1.65 5.11 8.99
CA LEU A 102 -2.03 4.08 9.96
C LEU A 102 -3.54 3.93 10.06
N ARG A 103 -4.29 5.03 10.05
CA ARG A 103 -5.76 5.04 10.11
C ARG A 103 -6.40 4.21 8.99
N ALA A 104 -5.79 4.17 7.81
CA ALA A 104 -6.30 3.36 6.71
C ALA A 104 -6.34 1.85 7.03
N ASN A 105 -5.46 1.36 7.90
CA ASN A 105 -5.35 -0.03 8.35
C ASN A 105 -5.47 -1.09 7.23
N VAL A 106 -4.81 -0.86 6.08
CA VAL A 106 -4.85 -1.78 4.93
C VAL A 106 -3.54 -2.53 4.72
N LEU A 107 -3.65 -3.85 4.51
CA LEU A 107 -2.57 -4.72 4.03
C LEU A 107 -2.27 -4.48 2.54
N HIS A 108 -1.60 -3.37 2.25
CA HIS A 108 -1.28 -2.96 0.89
C HIS A 108 -0.07 -3.71 0.27
N ARG A 109 0.90 -4.14 1.08
CA ARG A 109 2.11 -4.92 0.70
C ARG A 109 3.13 -4.23 -0.23
N ASP A 110 2.76 -3.12 -0.88
CA ASP A 110 3.68 -2.22 -1.62
C ASP A 110 3.54 -0.75 -1.17
N LEU A 111 3.48 -0.50 0.14
CA LEU A 111 3.48 0.88 0.65
C LEU A 111 4.83 1.55 0.38
N LYS A 112 4.78 2.68 -0.33
CA LYS A 112 5.94 3.51 -0.66
C LYS A 112 5.48 4.95 -0.91
N PRO A 113 6.39 5.95 -0.80
CA PRO A 113 6.01 7.35 -0.96
C PRO A 113 5.31 7.71 -2.28
N SER A 114 5.57 6.99 -3.38
CA SER A 114 4.86 7.24 -4.65
C SER A 114 3.41 6.75 -4.67
N ASN A 115 3.03 5.88 -3.73
CA ASN A 115 1.69 5.31 -3.59
C ASN A 115 0.87 6.03 -2.51
N LEU A 116 1.41 7.12 -1.96
CA LEU A 116 0.75 7.97 -0.97
C LEU A 116 0.46 9.30 -1.64
N LEU A 117 -0.76 9.44 -2.15
CA LEU A 117 -1.21 10.65 -2.84
C LEU A 117 -1.57 11.71 -1.82
N ILE A 118 -1.25 12.97 -2.10
CA ILE A 118 -1.44 14.10 -1.19
C ILE A 118 -2.08 15.26 -1.95
N ASN A 119 -3.08 15.89 -1.34
CA ASN A 119 -3.71 17.10 -1.88
C ASN A 119 -3.19 18.39 -1.22
N THR A 120 -3.70 19.54 -1.66
CA THR A 120 -3.27 20.85 -1.12
C THR A 120 -3.67 21.10 0.34
N THR A 121 -4.64 20.36 0.88
CA THR A 121 -5.08 20.40 2.28
C THR A 121 -4.34 19.39 3.17
N CYS A 122 -3.32 18.69 2.63
CA CYS A 122 -2.56 17.64 3.29
C CYS A 122 -3.36 16.36 3.61
N ASP A 123 -4.49 16.15 2.93
CA ASP A 123 -5.19 14.87 2.98
C ASP A 123 -4.41 13.85 2.16
N LEU A 124 -4.23 12.67 2.75
CA LEU A 124 -3.46 11.57 2.19
C LEU A 124 -4.41 10.44 1.80
N LYS A 125 -4.22 9.92 0.58
CA LYS A 125 -4.90 8.73 0.09
C LYS A 125 -3.90 7.70 -0.41
N ILE A 126 -3.96 6.50 0.15
CA ILE A 126 -3.20 5.34 -0.33
C ILE A 126 -3.77 4.90 -1.69
N CYS A 127 -2.91 4.67 -2.67
CA CYS A 127 -3.27 4.19 -3.99
C CYS A 127 -2.44 2.98 -4.43
N ASP A 128 -2.88 2.33 -5.50
CA ASP A 128 -2.17 1.22 -6.16
C ASP A 128 -2.17 -0.13 -5.42
N PHE A 129 -3.37 -0.64 -5.13
CA PHE A 129 -3.63 -1.93 -4.50
C PHE A 129 -3.40 -3.15 -5.41
N GLY A 130 -2.66 -3.02 -6.51
CA GLY A 130 -2.46 -4.12 -7.46
C GLY A 130 -1.73 -5.34 -6.88
N LEU A 131 -1.11 -5.19 -5.71
CA LEU A 131 -0.39 -6.24 -4.97
C LEU A 131 -1.00 -6.54 -3.60
N ALA A 132 -2.11 -5.89 -3.26
CA ALA A 132 -2.78 -6.10 -1.99
C ALA A 132 -3.36 -7.51 -1.95
N ARG A 133 -3.19 -8.18 -0.80
CA ARG A 133 -3.77 -9.49 -0.52
C ARG A 133 -4.44 -9.46 0.85
N ILE A 134 -5.35 -10.39 1.03
CA ILE A 134 -5.98 -10.67 2.31
C ILE A 134 -4.96 -11.40 3.18
N ALA A 135 -4.91 -11.04 4.46
CA ALA A 135 -4.20 -11.85 5.44
C ALA A 135 -4.92 -13.20 5.54
N ASP A 136 -4.28 -14.27 5.08
CA ASP A 136 -4.70 -15.64 5.34
C ASP A 136 -3.76 -16.24 6.39
N PRO A 137 -4.19 -16.32 7.66
CA PRO A 137 -3.36 -16.85 8.73
C PRO A 137 -3.02 -18.33 8.52
N GLU A 138 -3.87 -19.12 7.86
CA GLU A 138 -3.68 -20.57 7.68
C GLU A 138 -2.69 -20.89 6.54
N HIS A 139 -2.65 -20.04 5.50
CA HIS A 139 -1.68 -20.18 4.40
C HIS A 139 -0.36 -19.42 4.63
N ASP A 140 -0.29 -18.52 5.62
CA ASP A 140 0.93 -17.80 6.00
C ASP A 140 2.05 -18.73 6.50
N HIS A 141 1.72 -19.95 6.95
CA HIS A 141 2.68 -20.97 7.40
C HIS A 141 3.38 -21.69 6.25
N THR A 142 2.81 -21.66 5.05
CA THR A 142 3.44 -22.21 3.86
C THR A 142 4.32 -21.11 3.30
N GLY A 143 5.65 -21.28 3.34
CA GLY A 143 6.66 -20.28 2.96
C GLY A 143 6.67 -19.88 1.48
N PHE A 144 5.51 -19.78 0.84
CA PHE A 144 5.23 -19.45 -0.55
C PHE A 144 4.34 -18.20 -0.69
N LEU A 145 4.48 -17.21 0.21
CA LEU A 145 4.06 -15.85 -0.15
C LEU A 145 4.94 -15.39 -1.32
N THR A 146 4.35 -15.24 -2.50
CA THR A 146 5.02 -15.04 -3.79
C THR A 146 6.17 -14.02 -3.70
N GLU A 147 7.38 -14.55 -3.87
CA GLU A 147 8.70 -14.04 -3.46
C GLU A 147 9.13 -12.68 -4.11
N TYR A 148 8.39 -12.18 -5.11
CA TYR A 148 8.87 -11.13 -6.02
C TYR A 148 8.03 -9.83 -6.04
N VAL A 149 6.95 -9.74 -5.28
CA VAL A 149 5.90 -8.77 -5.60
C VAL A 149 5.85 -7.60 -4.59
N ALA A 150 6.88 -6.75 -4.59
CA ALA A 150 6.93 -5.47 -3.86
C ALA A 150 8.20 -4.67 -4.19
N THR A 151 8.16 -3.36 -4.02
CA THR A 151 9.33 -2.47 -4.17
C THR A 151 10.36 -2.78 -3.08
N ARG A 152 11.54 -3.25 -3.49
CA ARG A 152 12.55 -3.92 -2.65
C ARG A 152 12.97 -3.16 -1.39
N TRP A 153 12.95 -1.83 -1.40
CA TRP A 153 13.46 -0.99 -0.29
C TRP A 153 12.54 -0.95 0.93
N TYR A 154 11.27 -1.31 0.77
CA TYR A 154 10.23 -1.19 1.81
C TYR A 154 9.79 -2.56 2.35
N ARG A 155 10.48 -3.64 1.98
CA ARG A 155 10.15 -4.99 2.44
C ARG A 155 10.62 -5.18 3.88
N ALA A 156 9.75 -5.75 4.71
CA ALA A 156 10.11 -6.15 6.06
C ALA A 156 11.19 -7.25 6.05
N PRO A 157 12.05 -7.34 7.07
CA PRO A 157 13.17 -8.29 7.12
C PRO A 157 12.75 -9.74 6.86
N GLU A 158 11.64 -10.20 7.44
CA GLU A 158 11.10 -11.55 7.31
C GLU A 158 10.75 -11.94 5.86
N ILE A 159 10.27 -11.00 5.05
CA ILE A 159 9.97 -11.22 3.63
C ILE A 159 11.27 -11.45 2.85
N MET A 160 12.36 -10.81 3.27
CA MET A 160 13.67 -10.96 2.64
C MET A 160 14.38 -12.26 3.05
N LEU A 161 14.16 -12.73 4.28
CA LEU A 161 14.75 -13.96 4.83
C LEU A 161 14.24 -15.24 4.13
N ASN A 162 13.12 -15.15 3.42
CA ASN A 162 12.56 -16.25 2.64
C ASN A 162 12.87 -16.14 1.11
N SER A 163 13.74 -15.21 0.69
CA SER A 163 14.07 -14.97 -0.73
C SER A 163 15.44 -15.53 -1.19
N LYS A 164 15.66 -15.68 -2.50
CA LYS A 164 16.91 -16.19 -3.12
C LYS A 164 18.20 -15.50 -2.64
N GLU A 165 19.25 -16.32 -2.54
CA GLU A 165 20.53 -16.12 -1.82
C GLU A 165 21.29 -14.81 -2.12
N GLU A 166 21.23 -14.23 -3.32
CA GLU A 166 21.98 -13.00 -3.67
C GLU A 166 21.38 -11.71 -3.08
N ILE A 167 20.07 -11.69 -2.78
CA ILE A 167 19.34 -10.49 -2.33
C ILE A 167 19.53 -10.21 -0.85
N PHE A 168 19.78 -11.29 -0.12
CA PHE A 168 19.95 -11.37 1.31
C PHE A 168 21.14 -10.57 1.84
N HIS A 169 22.24 -10.49 1.08
CA HIS A 169 23.48 -9.91 1.59
C HIS A 169 23.44 -8.39 1.74
N GLN A 170 22.72 -7.68 0.87
CA GLN A 170 22.84 -6.23 0.78
C GLN A 170 21.92 -5.47 1.75
N VAL A 171 20.66 -5.90 1.87
CA VAL A 171 19.71 -5.24 2.79
C VAL A 171 19.92 -5.70 4.22
N THR A 172 20.28 -6.97 4.46
CA THR A 172 20.65 -7.45 5.80
C THR A 172 21.90 -6.76 6.33
N SER A 173 22.88 -6.46 5.46
CA SER A 173 24.08 -5.72 5.88
C SER A 173 23.77 -4.26 6.26
N LEU A 174 22.82 -3.62 5.55
CA LEU A 174 22.35 -2.25 5.81
C LEU A 174 21.44 -2.19 7.05
N SER A 175 20.48 -3.11 7.19
CA SER A 175 19.59 -3.19 8.34
C SER A 175 20.34 -3.60 9.60
N ALA A 176 21.23 -4.58 9.56
CA ALA A 176 22.09 -4.93 10.70
C ALA A 176 23.09 -3.80 11.05
N GLY A 177 23.42 -2.92 10.10
CA GLY A 177 24.22 -1.71 10.35
C GLY A 177 23.51 -0.65 11.18
N ILE A 178 22.18 -0.62 11.17
CA ILE A 178 21.36 0.39 11.86
C ILE A 178 20.61 -0.22 13.06
N LEU A 179 19.92 -1.33 12.85
CA LEU A 179 19.11 -2.04 13.86
C LEU A 179 19.96 -2.91 14.80
N GLY A 180 21.22 -3.17 14.45
CA GLY A 180 22.09 -4.10 15.17
C GLY A 180 21.80 -5.57 14.82
N SER A 181 22.59 -6.47 15.40
CA SER A 181 22.38 -7.91 15.24
C SER A 181 21.13 -8.37 15.99
N PRO A 182 20.29 -9.23 15.37
CA PRO A 182 19.13 -9.80 16.04
C PRO A 182 19.56 -10.65 17.25
N SER A 183 18.71 -10.69 18.27
CA SER A 183 18.96 -11.53 19.45
C SER A 183 18.77 -13.01 19.12
N GLN A 184 19.25 -13.91 19.98
CA GLN A 184 19.04 -15.34 19.79
C GLN A 184 17.55 -15.71 19.79
N GLU A 185 16.72 -15.00 20.57
CA GLU A 185 15.28 -15.18 20.57
C GLU A 185 14.66 -14.80 19.22
N ASP A 186 15.10 -13.68 18.62
CA ASP A 186 14.59 -13.23 17.32
C ASP A 186 15.02 -14.17 16.19
N LEU A 187 16.23 -14.76 16.29
CA LEU A 187 16.70 -15.78 15.35
C LEU A 187 15.90 -17.09 15.44
N ASN A 188 15.40 -17.45 16.62
CA ASN A 188 14.62 -18.66 16.82
C ASN A 188 13.25 -18.59 16.11
N CYS A 189 12.71 -17.39 15.91
CA CYS A 189 11.47 -17.19 15.14
C CYS A 189 11.65 -17.43 13.63
N ILE A 190 12.89 -17.43 13.11
CA ILE A 190 13.15 -17.64 11.67
C ILE A 190 13.10 -19.13 11.34
N ILE A 191 12.06 -19.60 10.68
CA ILE A 191 11.89 -21.02 10.31
C ILE A 191 12.96 -21.48 9.30
N ASN A 192 13.38 -20.59 8.40
CA ASN A 192 14.38 -20.87 7.37
C ASN A 192 15.79 -21.03 7.96
N MET A 193 16.28 -22.27 8.04
CA MET A 193 17.60 -22.60 8.58
C MET A 193 18.76 -21.95 7.82
N LYS A 194 18.67 -21.79 6.48
CA LYS A 194 19.72 -21.13 5.68
C LYS A 194 19.86 -19.67 6.08
N ALA A 195 18.74 -18.97 6.18
CA ALA A 195 18.71 -17.56 6.56
C ALA A 195 19.20 -17.36 8.01
N ARG A 196 18.78 -18.25 8.92
CA ARG A 196 19.26 -18.23 10.32
C ARG A 196 20.77 -18.42 10.40
N ASN A 197 21.32 -19.44 9.73
CA ASN A 197 22.75 -19.76 9.77
C ASN A 197 23.62 -18.62 9.23
N TYR A 198 23.14 -17.94 8.19
CA TYR A 198 23.85 -16.77 7.66
C TYR A 198 23.81 -15.58 8.63
N LEU A 199 22.66 -15.26 9.22
CA LEU A 199 22.60 -14.16 10.19
C LEU A 199 23.53 -14.41 11.38
N GLN A 200 23.69 -15.68 11.78
CA GLN A 200 24.63 -16.11 12.81
C GLN A 200 26.11 -16.01 12.37
N SER A 201 26.40 -16.13 11.07
CA SER A 201 27.77 -16.02 10.55
C SER A 201 28.25 -14.57 10.38
N LEU A 202 27.32 -13.60 10.41
CA LEU A 202 27.67 -12.19 10.34
C LEU A 202 28.34 -11.71 11.64
N PRO A 203 29.33 -10.80 11.56
CA PRO A 203 29.89 -10.15 12.73
C PRO A 203 28.80 -9.43 13.55
N SER A 204 28.87 -9.55 14.88
CA SER A 204 27.95 -8.85 15.76
C SER A 204 28.07 -7.33 15.60
N LYS A 205 26.94 -6.65 15.42
CA LYS A 205 26.84 -5.20 15.32
C LYS A 205 25.93 -4.66 16.41
N THR A 206 26.36 -3.57 17.04
CA THR A 206 25.52 -2.84 17.99
C THR A 206 24.55 -1.93 17.23
N LYS A 207 23.31 -1.87 17.72
CA LYS A 207 22.29 -0.95 17.21
C LYS A 207 22.77 0.50 17.29
N VAL A 208 22.55 1.25 16.22
CA VAL A 208 22.82 2.68 16.19
C VAL A 208 21.61 3.41 16.77
N ALA A 209 21.84 4.27 17.76
CA ALA A 209 20.76 5.08 18.33
C ALA A 209 20.15 5.99 17.26
N TRP A 210 18.82 6.00 17.13
CA TRP A 210 18.11 6.82 16.15
C TRP A 210 18.43 8.31 16.28
N ALA A 211 18.62 8.81 17.49
CA ALA A 211 19.01 10.19 17.75
C ALA A 211 20.36 10.57 17.11
N LYS A 212 21.25 9.61 16.83
CA LYS A 212 22.49 9.85 16.10
C LYS A 212 22.25 10.01 14.59
N LEU A 213 21.28 9.28 14.04
CA LEU A 213 20.91 9.34 12.62
C LEU A 213 20.00 10.55 12.33
N PHE A 214 19.11 10.87 13.25
CA PHE A 214 18.09 11.90 13.14
C PHE A 214 18.13 12.85 14.36
N PRO A 215 19.21 13.64 14.51
CA PRO A 215 19.44 14.45 15.72
C PRO A 215 18.45 15.61 15.91
N LYS A 216 17.69 15.97 14.88
CA LYS A 216 16.71 17.07 14.90
C LYS A 216 15.27 16.58 15.03
N SER A 217 15.05 15.27 15.11
CA SER A 217 13.73 14.66 15.15
C SER A 217 13.18 14.59 16.57
N ASP A 218 11.85 14.63 16.68
CA ASP A 218 11.14 14.49 17.94
C ASP A 218 11.43 13.12 18.59
N SER A 219 11.67 13.10 19.91
CA SER A 219 12.01 11.86 20.63
C SER A 219 10.89 10.82 20.59
N LYS A 220 9.61 11.25 20.62
CA LYS A 220 8.46 10.36 20.51
C LYS A 220 8.35 9.78 19.09
N ALA A 221 8.70 10.56 18.06
CA ALA A 221 8.76 10.04 16.69
C ALA A 221 9.81 8.94 16.55
N LEU A 222 10.98 9.13 17.17
CA LEU A 222 12.06 8.14 17.16
C LEU A 222 11.70 6.88 17.96
N ASP A 223 10.95 7.00 19.05
CA ASP A 223 10.42 5.83 19.79
C ASP A 223 9.45 5.01 18.93
N LEU A 224 8.50 5.67 18.27
CA LEU A 224 7.56 5.00 17.39
C LEU A 224 8.26 4.32 16.20
N LEU A 225 9.23 5.01 15.59
CA LEU A 225 10.07 4.46 14.54
C LEU A 225 10.81 3.20 14.99
N ASP A 226 11.32 3.19 16.22
CA ASP A 226 12.02 2.03 16.78
C ASP A 226 11.11 0.81 16.87
N ARG A 227 9.90 1.02 17.37
CA ARG A 227 8.90 -0.04 17.53
C ARG A 227 8.41 -0.57 16.19
N MET A 228 8.22 0.30 15.19
CA MET A 228 7.85 -0.09 13.83
C MET A 228 8.94 -0.88 13.10
N LEU A 229 10.21 -0.50 13.28
CA LEU A 229 11.36 -1.17 12.66
C LEU A 229 11.91 -2.34 13.48
N THR A 230 11.09 -2.91 14.37
CA THR A 230 11.46 -4.10 15.13
C THR A 230 11.63 -5.30 14.19
N PHE A 231 12.80 -5.95 14.31
CA PHE A 231 13.18 -7.09 13.46
C PHE A 231 12.21 -8.27 13.61
N ASN A 232 11.88 -8.62 14.86
CA ASN A 232 10.97 -9.72 15.14
C ASN A 232 9.52 -9.27 14.90
N PRO A 233 8.79 -9.87 13.95
CA PRO A 233 7.42 -9.45 13.63
C PRO A 233 6.47 -9.61 14.84
N ASN A 234 6.72 -10.59 15.72
CA ASN A 234 5.88 -10.82 16.91
C ASN A 234 6.09 -9.77 18.01
N LYS A 235 7.18 -9.00 17.95
CA LYS A 235 7.49 -7.91 18.88
C LYS A 235 7.23 -6.53 18.24
N ARG A 236 6.88 -6.50 16.96
CA ARG A 236 6.61 -5.27 16.22
C ARG A 236 5.27 -4.71 16.66
N ILE A 237 5.22 -3.40 16.88
CA ILE A 237 4.01 -2.69 17.26
C ILE A 237 2.88 -2.92 16.25
N THR A 238 1.66 -3.13 16.72
CA THR A 238 0.49 -3.24 15.84
C THR A 238 0.05 -1.86 15.34
N VAL A 239 -0.85 -1.81 14.36
CA VAL A 239 -1.39 -0.53 13.85
C VAL A 239 -2.18 0.19 14.95
N GLU A 240 -2.96 -0.55 15.74
CA GLU A 240 -3.77 -0.02 16.84
C GLU A 240 -2.88 0.55 17.97
N GLU A 241 -1.82 -0.19 18.33
CA GLU A 241 -0.83 0.28 19.31
C GLU A 241 -0.05 1.51 18.78
N ALA A 242 0.23 1.56 17.47
CA ALA A 242 0.91 2.68 16.84
C ALA A 242 0.02 3.94 16.82
N LEU A 243 -1.28 3.80 16.52
CA LEU A 243 -2.26 4.89 16.59
C LEU A 243 -2.37 5.46 18.01
N ALA A 244 -2.39 4.59 19.02
CA ALA A 244 -2.41 4.99 20.44
C ALA A 244 -1.07 5.54 20.97
N HIS A 245 -0.03 5.61 20.15
CA HIS A 245 1.30 6.05 20.60
C HIS A 245 1.33 7.56 20.95
N PRO A 246 2.07 8.00 21.99
CA PRO A 246 2.16 9.42 22.40
C PRO A 246 2.62 10.42 21.33
N TYR A 247 3.17 9.93 20.20
CA TYR A 247 3.53 10.76 19.06
C TYR A 247 2.31 11.19 18.24
N LEU A 248 1.26 10.37 18.22
CA LEU A 248 0.03 10.59 17.45
C LEU A 248 -1.14 11.04 18.34
N GLU A 249 -0.89 11.28 19.63
CA GLU A 249 -1.87 11.69 20.65
C GLU A 249 -2.78 12.87 20.22
N GLN A 250 -2.26 13.78 19.41
CA GLN A 250 -3.02 14.94 18.92
C GLN A 250 -4.10 14.60 17.87
N TYR A 251 -3.99 13.43 17.23
CA TYR A 251 -4.90 12.97 16.17
C TYR A 251 -5.63 11.67 16.54
N TYR A 252 -5.12 10.92 17.52
CA TYR A 252 -5.70 9.65 17.93
C TYR A 252 -7.13 9.84 18.46
N ASP A 253 -8.09 9.23 17.76
CA ASP A 253 -9.49 9.17 18.17
C ASP A 253 -10.05 7.78 17.81
N PRO A 254 -10.16 6.86 18.77
CA PRO A 254 -10.64 5.51 18.50
C PRO A 254 -12.10 5.48 18.01
N THR A 255 -12.86 6.56 18.15
CA THR A 255 -14.24 6.66 17.65
C THR A 255 -14.32 7.10 16.19
N ASP A 256 -13.25 7.73 15.66
CA ASP A 256 -13.10 8.16 14.27
C ASP A 256 -12.05 7.31 13.52
N GLU A 257 -11.76 6.11 14.00
CA GLU A 257 -10.86 5.14 13.37
C GLU A 257 -11.67 3.91 12.91
N PRO A 258 -12.41 4.01 11.79
CA PRO A 258 -13.28 2.94 11.35
C PRO A 258 -12.44 1.72 10.93
N VAL A 259 -12.61 0.62 11.67
CA VAL A 259 -12.15 -0.70 11.24
C VAL A 259 -13.14 -1.22 10.20
N ALA A 260 -12.65 -1.93 9.18
CA ALA A 260 -13.55 -2.61 8.24
C ALA A 260 -14.48 -3.54 9.02
N GLU A 261 -15.80 -3.42 8.81
CA GLU A 261 -16.82 -4.21 9.53
C GLU A 261 -16.62 -5.72 9.34
N GLU A 262 -16.08 -6.12 8.17
CA GLU A 262 -15.71 -7.50 7.88
C GLU A 262 -14.30 -7.57 7.28
N PRO A 263 -13.50 -8.60 7.62
CA PRO A 263 -12.27 -8.90 6.91
C PRO A 263 -12.57 -9.05 5.42
N PHE A 264 -11.79 -8.37 4.58
CA PHE A 264 -11.95 -8.53 3.13
C PHE A 264 -11.67 -9.99 2.77
N THR A 265 -12.63 -10.69 2.16
CA THR A 265 -12.44 -12.04 1.61
C THR A 265 -12.54 -12.01 0.09
N PHE A 266 -11.63 -12.67 -0.61
CA PHE A 266 -11.75 -12.92 -2.03
C PHE A 266 -12.63 -14.16 -2.13
N ASP A 267 -13.83 -14.01 -2.70
CA ASP A 267 -14.73 -15.15 -2.94
C ASP A 267 -14.10 -16.19 -3.88
N MET A 268 -13.05 -15.80 -4.61
CA MET A 268 -12.29 -16.63 -5.54
C MET A 268 -10.81 -16.21 -5.59
N GLU A 269 -9.88 -17.18 -5.58
CA GLU A 269 -8.47 -16.92 -5.93
C GLU A 269 -8.38 -16.46 -7.39
N LEU A 270 -8.03 -15.18 -7.58
CA LEU A 270 -7.95 -14.54 -8.89
C LEU A 270 -6.69 -14.94 -9.67
N ASP A 271 -5.70 -15.54 -8.99
CA ASP A 271 -4.37 -15.83 -9.55
C ASP A 271 -4.44 -16.89 -10.67
N ASP A 272 -5.39 -17.83 -10.60
CA ASP A 272 -5.52 -18.95 -11.54
C ASP A 272 -6.61 -18.76 -12.60
N LEU A 273 -7.30 -17.61 -12.61
CA LEU A 273 -8.39 -17.40 -13.56
C LEU A 273 -7.87 -17.04 -14.97
N PRO A 274 -8.44 -17.64 -16.03
CA PRO A 274 -8.19 -17.24 -17.42
C PRO A 274 -8.53 -15.76 -17.68
N LYS A 275 -7.82 -15.14 -18.62
CA LYS A 275 -8.00 -13.71 -18.97
C LYS A 275 -9.43 -13.39 -19.40
N GLU A 276 -10.06 -14.31 -20.11
CA GLU A 276 -11.43 -14.22 -20.60
C GLU A 276 -12.41 -14.17 -19.43
N ARG A 277 -12.19 -15.00 -18.41
CA ARG A 277 -13.03 -15.02 -17.21
C ARG A 277 -12.86 -13.75 -16.38
N LEU A 278 -11.64 -13.26 -16.23
CA LEU A 278 -11.35 -11.98 -15.58
C LEU A 278 -12.03 -10.81 -16.29
N LYS A 279 -12.06 -10.85 -17.63
CA LYS A 279 -12.74 -9.86 -18.46
C LYS A 279 -14.25 -9.84 -18.22
N GLU A 280 -14.88 -11.00 -18.10
CA GLU A 280 -16.30 -11.12 -17.74
C GLU A 280 -16.59 -10.57 -16.34
N LEU A 281 -15.75 -10.90 -15.35
CA LEU A 281 -15.92 -10.41 -13.97
C LEU A 281 -15.83 -8.88 -13.91
N ILE A 282 -14.84 -8.28 -14.57
CA ILE A 282 -14.74 -6.80 -14.66
C ILE A 282 -15.98 -6.23 -15.36
N PHE A 283 -16.44 -6.85 -16.45
CA PHE A 283 -17.61 -6.34 -17.17
C PHE A 283 -18.88 -6.30 -16.31
N GLN A 284 -19.07 -7.33 -15.49
CA GLN A 284 -20.19 -7.47 -14.54
C GLN A 284 -20.09 -6.43 -13.42
N GLU A 285 -18.93 -6.32 -12.77
CA GLU A 285 -18.71 -5.42 -11.63
C GLU A 285 -18.73 -3.93 -12.03
N THR A 286 -18.39 -3.64 -13.28
CA THR A 286 -18.46 -2.29 -13.84
C THR A 286 -19.83 -1.94 -14.43
N ALA A 287 -20.77 -2.89 -14.49
CA ALA A 287 -22.10 -2.67 -15.09
C ALA A 287 -22.89 -1.59 -14.34
N ARG A 288 -22.76 -1.51 -13.01
CA ARG A 288 -23.42 -0.49 -12.17
C ARG A 288 -23.02 0.95 -12.49
N PHE A 289 -21.91 1.17 -13.19
CA PHE A 289 -21.45 2.50 -13.61
C PHE A 289 -21.92 2.87 -15.02
N GLN A 290 -22.58 1.95 -15.75
CA GLN A 290 -23.00 2.22 -17.13
C GLN A 290 -24.36 2.92 -17.19
N PRO A 291 -24.55 3.85 -18.14
CA PRO A 291 -25.83 4.54 -18.31
C PRO A 291 -26.96 3.54 -18.64
N GLY A 292 -28.07 3.64 -17.91
CA GLY A 292 -29.26 2.82 -18.12
C GLY A 292 -29.42 1.62 -17.16
N VAL A 293 -28.45 1.38 -16.27
CA VAL A 293 -28.63 0.45 -15.14
C VAL A 293 -29.25 1.22 -13.99
N LEU A 294 -30.56 1.04 -13.77
CA LEU A 294 -31.25 1.53 -12.58
C LEU A 294 -30.64 0.82 -11.37
N GLU A 295 -30.23 1.58 -10.36
CA GLU A 295 -29.98 1.01 -9.02
C GLU A 295 -31.23 0.22 -8.63
N ALA A 296 -31.09 -1.09 -8.43
CA ALA A 296 -32.13 -1.85 -7.76
C ALA A 296 -32.27 -1.27 -6.34
N PRO A 297 -33.52 -1.08 -5.86
CA PRO A 297 -33.79 -0.43 -4.58
C PRO A 297 -33.14 -1.14 -3.40
#